data_AF-A0AAF5DPV4-F1
#
_entry.id   AF-A0AAF5DPV4-F1
#
_cell.length_a   1.000
_cell.length_b   1.000
_cell.length_c   1.000
_cell.angle_alpha   90.00
_cell.angle_beta   90.00
_cell.angle_gamma   90.00
#
_symmetry.space_group_name_H-M   'P 1'
#
loop_
_entity.id
_entity.type
_entity.pdbx_description
1 polymer ?
#
loop_
_entity_poly.entity_id
_entity_poly.type
_entity_poly.pdbx_seq_one_letter_code
_entity_poly.pdbx_strand_id
1 'polypeptide(L)'
;MNGMNKNKKLLTTYNEYPCIICRSPGVESYPDLFMLPKNQIMNLPIFDGCDNPTNLPNSSFTVSCDKYCTSIAIECPNPTICGGKYLYIRGCQSTLTQNIQPSVTDSDLDKNNQYCEYDNNFLAYKSNGNPVTLEFIASICLSNIQDPNNKQHCNDYLSPKSKYPISQLKNSCNALRLSKNIPCYKCEDEEKNCYKGSDGSQAYCYKRYMKVGSDNYYVVKGSSNINPYFTNNFCYDDTTTYSLSSFISVPAKRGVCFCSDKDYCNSGNEIYNVKKHLLPVTIFVILLFFF
;
A
#
# COMPACT_ATOMS: atom_id res chain seq x y z
N MET A 1 -24.85 -3.01 -52.86
CA MET A 1 -23.66 -3.78 -52.42
C MET A 1 -23.72 -3.83 -50.91
N ASN A 2 -24.43 -4.81 -50.34
CA ASN A 2 -23.86 -6.05 -49.74
C ASN A 2 -22.68 -5.72 -48.81
N GLY A 3 -22.69 -5.95 -47.50
CA GLY A 3 -23.61 -6.68 -46.64
C GLY A 3 -23.07 -6.61 -45.21
N MET A 4 -24.00 -6.68 -44.25
CA MET A 4 -23.79 -6.60 -42.81
C MET A 4 -22.92 -7.73 -42.22
N ASN A 5 -22.52 -7.46 -40.97
CA ASN A 5 -22.37 -8.38 -39.85
C ASN A 5 -21.08 -9.19 -39.71
N LYS A 6 -20.40 -8.95 -38.59
CA LYS A 6 -20.13 -10.00 -37.59
C LYS A 6 -20.04 -9.39 -36.19
N ASN A 7 -21.18 -9.42 -35.49
CA ASN A 7 -21.27 -9.41 -34.04
C ASN A 7 -20.26 -10.41 -33.45
N LYS A 8 -19.22 -9.92 -32.77
CA LYS A 8 -18.37 -10.74 -31.92
C LYS A 8 -19.08 -10.90 -30.58
N LYS A 9 -19.81 -12.01 -30.51
CA LYS A 9 -20.44 -12.60 -29.33
C LYS A 9 -19.44 -12.60 -28.17
N LEU A 10 -19.66 -11.77 -27.15
CA LEU A 10 -19.05 -11.90 -25.82
C LEU A 10 -19.63 -13.17 -25.19
N LEU A 11 -18.87 -14.25 -25.29
CA LEU A 11 -19.15 -15.53 -24.64
C LEU A 11 -18.38 -15.57 -23.32
N THR A 12 -19.18 -15.64 -22.27
CA THR A 12 -18.93 -15.98 -20.88
C THR A 12 -18.01 -17.19 -20.67
N THR A 13 -16.89 -16.99 -19.97
CA THR A 13 -16.33 -17.86 -18.92
C THR A 13 -15.33 -17.03 -18.11
N TYR A 14 -15.69 -16.68 -16.87
CA TYR A 14 -14.82 -16.01 -15.90
C TYR A 14 -13.66 -16.95 -15.53
N ASN A 15 -12.52 -16.85 -16.22
CA ASN A 15 -11.26 -17.38 -15.70
C ASN A 15 -10.63 -16.27 -14.87
N GLU A 16 -10.94 -16.35 -13.57
CA GLU A 16 -10.36 -15.54 -12.51
C GLU A 16 -8.85 -15.41 -12.66
N TYR A 17 -8.38 -14.17 -12.74
CA TYR A 17 -7.01 -13.86 -13.08
C TYR A 17 -6.15 -13.76 -11.82
N PRO A 18 -5.17 -14.65 -11.63
CA PRO A 18 -4.69 -14.86 -10.30
C PRO A 18 -3.55 -13.94 -9.91
N CYS A 19 -3.70 -13.41 -8.71
CA CYS A 19 -2.74 -12.67 -7.94
C CYS A 19 -2.02 -13.64 -7.03
N ILE A 20 -0.74 -13.40 -6.81
CA ILE A 20 -0.01 -14.11 -5.77
C ILE A 20 -0.29 -13.43 -4.43
N ILE A 21 -0.72 -14.19 -3.44
CA ILE A 21 -0.82 -13.76 -2.04
C ILE A 21 0.32 -14.35 -1.24
N CYS A 22 1.18 -13.52 -0.67
CA CYS A 22 2.24 -13.98 0.21
C CYS A 22 2.82 -12.85 1.02
N ARG A 23 3.52 -13.22 2.09
CA ARG A 23 4.52 -12.37 2.75
C ARG A 23 5.82 -13.14 2.92
N SER A 24 6.95 -12.45 2.81
CA SER A 24 8.25 -13.04 3.14
C SER A 24 8.38 -13.25 4.65
N PRO A 25 9.25 -14.17 5.10
CA PRO A 25 9.68 -14.21 6.50
C PRO A 25 10.16 -12.83 7.00
N GLY A 26 10.00 -12.57 8.29
CA GLY A 26 10.43 -11.33 8.94
C GLY A 26 9.41 -10.18 8.87
N VAL A 27 8.40 -10.26 7.99
CA VAL A 27 7.33 -9.25 7.91
C VAL A 27 6.59 -9.08 9.25
N GLU A 28 6.42 -10.17 9.99
CA GLU A 28 5.82 -10.19 11.34
C GLU A 28 6.56 -9.32 12.37
N SER A 29 7.85 -9.07 12.17
CA SER A 29 8.65 -8.20 13.04
C SER A 29 8.44 -6.72 12.73
N TYR A 30 7.95 -6.41 11.52
CA TYR A 30 7.84 -5.04 11.00
C TYR A 30 6.57 -4.80 10.14
N PRO A 31 5.37 -5.23 10.56
CA PRO A 31 4.17 -5.09 9.72
C PRO A 31 3.83 -3.62 9.43
N ASP A 32 4.22 -2.72 10.33
CA ASP A 32 3.84 -1.30 10.27
C ASP A 32 4.64 -0.52 9.23
N LEU A 33 5.77 -1.07 8.76
CA LEU A 33 6.56 -0.50 7.67
C LEU A 33 5.77 -0.39 6.37
N PHE A 34 4.86 -1.32 6.13
CA PHE A 34 4.05 -1.36 4.92
C PHE A 34 2.95 -0.28 4.90
N MET A 35 2.69 0.38 6.03
CA MET A 35 1.65 1.41 6.18
C MET A 35 0.24 0.95 5.73
N LEU A 36 0.00 -0.35 5.81
CA LEU A 36 -1.27 -1.01 5.50
C LEU A 36 -1.85 -1.64 6.77
N PRO A 37 -3.16 -1.95 6.79
CA PRO A 37 -3.80 -2.72 7.84
C PRO A 37 -3.00 -3.99 8.23
N LYS A 38 -2.46 -4.03 9.46
CA LYS A 38 -1.64 -5.18 9.92
C LYS A 38 -2.37 -6.49 9.84
N ASN A 39 -3.66 -6.53 10.17
CA ASN A 39 -4.45 -7.76 10.07
C ASN A 39 -4.46 -8.31 8.63
N GLN A 40 -4.57 -7.44 7.62
CA GLN A 40 -4.55 -7.86 6.22
C GLN A 40 -3.18 -8.40 5.82
N ILE A 41 -2.09 -7.77 6.27
CA ILE A 41 -0.72 -8.27 6.06
C ILE A 41 -0.53 -9.63 6.73
N MET A 42 -0.92 -9.75 8.00
CA MET A 42 -0.67 -10.96 8.81
C MET A 42 -1.52 -12.15 8.38
N ASN A 43 -2.64 -11.92 7.69
CA ASN A 43 -3.46 -12.96 7.08
C ASN A 43 -2.86 -13.53 5.78
N LEU A 44 -1.85 -12.89 5.19
CA LEU A 44 -1.13 -13.46 4.05
C LEU A 44 -0.31 -14.69 4.48
N PRO A 45 -0.26 -15.75 3.65
CA PRO A 45 0.54 -16.92 3.95
C PRO A 45 2.04 -16.55 3.87
N ILE A 46 2.82 -17.12 4.79
CA ILE A 46 4.28 -16.96 4.78
C ILE A 46 4.87 -17.84 3.68
N PHE A 47 5.73 -17.27 2.84
CA PHE A 47 6.41 -18.00 1.77
C PHE A 47 7.80 -17.41 1.53
N ASP A 48 8.84 -18.24 1.65
CA ASP A 48 10.24 -17.81 1.48
C ASP A 48 10.51 -17.26 0.07
N GLY A 49 9.82 -17.79 -0.95
CA GLY A 49 9.92 -17.30 -2.34
C GLY A 49 8.99 -16.13 -2.67
N CYS A 50 8.47 -15.41 -1.67
CA CYS A 50 7.59 -14.27 -1.92
C CYS A 50 8.29 -13.14 -2.68
N ASP A 51 9.61 -13.08 -2.67
CA ASP A 51 10.42 -12.14 -3.46
C ASP A 51 10.54 -12.54 -4.95
N ASN A 52 10.43 -13.83 -5.26
CA ASN A 52 10.48 -14.37 -6.61
C ASN A 52 9.53 -15.56 -6.81
N PRO A 53 8.24 -15.30 -7.07
CA PRO A 53 7.23 -16.33 -7.17
C PRO A 53 7.13 -16.99 -8.57
N THR A 54 8.09 -16.77 -9.47
CA THR A 54 8.13 -17.39 -10.81
C THR A 54 7.98 -18.92 -10.83
N ASN A 55 8.32 -19.60 -9.72
CA ASN A 55 8.22 -21.06 -9.57
C ASN A 55 7.37 -21.44 -8.36
N LEU A 56 6.16 -20.85 -8.23
CA LEU A 56 5.25 -21.20 -7.14
C LEU A 56 4.97 -22.71 -7.14
N PRO A 57 5.19 -23.39 -6.01
CA PRO A 57 5.05 -24.84 -5.96
C PRO A 57 3.58 -25.30 -6.02
N ASN A 58 2.60 -24.41 -5.78
CA ASN A 58 1.21 -24.79 -5.55
C ASN A 58 0.22 -23.66 -5.93
N SER A 59 -1.01 -24.02 -6.31
CA SER A 59 -2.13 -23.09 -6.51
C SER A 59 -2.64 -22.39 -5.25
N SER A 60 -2.17 -22.78 -4.05
CA SER A 60 -2.65 -22.21 -2.77
C SER A 60 -2.27 -20.74 -2.56
N PHE A 61 -1.24 -20.24 -3.25
CA PHE A 61 -0.81 -18.85 -3.18
C PHE A 61 -1.46 -17.98 -4.26
N THR A 62 -2.31 -18.57 -5.09
CA THR A 62 -2.87 -18.00 -6.31
C THR A 62 -4.34 -17.72 -6.04
N VAL A 63 -4.75 -16.46 -6.03
CA VAL A 63 -6.13 -16.04 -5.72
C VAL A 63 -6.66 -15.05 -6.74
N SER A 64 -7.98 -15.01 -6.85
CA SER A 64 -8.71 -14.16 -7.78
C SER A 64 -8.90 -12.77 -7.16
N CYS A 65 -8.42 -11.72 -7.84
CA CYS A 65 -8.66 -10.33 -7.43
C CYS A 65 -9.72 -9.65 -8.28
N ASP A 66 -10.43 -8.69 -7.70
CA ASP A 66 -11.48 -7.91 -8.39
C ASP A 66 -10.94 -7.13 -9.60
N LYS A 67 -9.76 -6.49 -9.46
CA LYS A 67 -9.14 -5.70 -10.53
C LYS A 67 -7.61 -5.67 -10.46
N TYR A 68 -7.07 -5.39 -9.29
CA TYR A 68 -5.64 -5.10 -9.14
C TYR A 68 -4.95 -6.06 -8.18
N CYS A 69 -3.76 -6.50 -8.59
CA CYS A 69 -2.77 -7.10 -7.69
C CYS A 69 -1.84 -6.00 -7.17
N THR A 70 -1.38 -6.14 -5.93
CA THR A 70 -0.35 -5.29 -5.34
C THR A 70 0.89 -6.13 -5.03
N SER A 71 2.06 -5.55 -5.21
CA SER A 71 3.33 -6.05 -4.71
C SER A 71 4.10 -4.91 -4.05
N ILE A 72 4.61 -5.14 -2.85
CA ILE A 72 5.42 -4.17 -2.11
C ILE A 72 6.72 -4.84 -1.71
N ALA A 73 7.83 -4.15 -1.92
CA ALA A 73 9.15 -4.51 -1.40
C ALA A 73 9.73 -3.34 -0.61
N ILE A 74 10.23 -3.61 0.59
CA ILE A 74 10.88 -2.61 1.44
C ILE A 74 12.18 -3.15 2.01
N GLU A 75 13.20 -2.31 2.12
CA GLU A 75 14.43 -2.65 2.83
C GLU A 75 14.14 -2.96 4.29
N CYS A 76 14.73 -4.05 4.79
CA CYS A 76 14.58 -4.42 6.18
C CYS A 76 15.42 -3.48 7.07
N PRO A 77 14.84 -2.83 8.09
CA PRO A 77 15.59 -2.00 9.04
C PRO A 77 16.70 -2.73 9.78
N ASN A 78 16.54 -4.05 9.96
CA ASN A 78 17.48 -4.92 10.64
C ASN A 78 17.60 -6.30 9.95
N PRO A 79 18.47 -6.43 8.93
CA PRO A 79 18.54 -7.64 8.10
C PRO A 79 18.78 -8.95 8.88
N THR A 80 19.41 -8.90 10.05
CA THR A 80 19.62 -10.09 10.90
C THR A 80 18.32 -10.63 11.49
N ILE A 81 17.31 -9.78 11.69
CA ILE A 81 15.97 -10.18 12.17
C ILE A 81 15.12 -10.69 11.00
N CYS A 82 15.21 -10.07 9.82
CA CYS A 82 14.34 -10.39 8.69
C CYS A 82 14.73 -11.67 7.93
N GLY A 83 15.93 -12.22 8.15
CA GLY A 83 16.45 -13.33 7.35
C GLY A 83 16.82 -12.96 5.91
N GLY A 84 16.66 -11.70 5.53
CA GLY A 84 16.92 -11.18 4.19
C GLY A 84 17.06 -9.67 4.16
N LYS A 85 17.55 -9.13 3.04
CA LYS A 85 17.73 -7.68 2.86
C LYS A 85 16.41 -6.94 2.70
N TYR A 86 15.41 -7.60 2.12
CA TYR A 86 14.14 -7.01 1.73
C TYR A 86 12.99 -7.81 2.31
N LEU A 87 11.92 -7.10 2.68
CA LEU A 87 10.64 -7.66 3.07
C LEU A 87 9.66 -7.48 1.92
N TYR A 88 8.89 -8.53 1.64
CA TYR A 88 7.92 -8.53 0.54
C TYR A 88 6.52 -8.86 1.05
N ILE A 89 5.53 -8.17 0.50
CA ILE A 89 4.13 -8.62 0.54
C ILE A 89 3.52 -8.54 -0.86
N ARG A 90 2.64 -9.50 -1.16
CA ARG A 90 1.86 -9.55 -2.40
C ARG A 90 0.43 -9.94 -2.07
N GLY A 91 -0.53 -9.42 -2.83
CA GLY A 91 -1.92 -9.84 -2.72
C GLY A 91 -2.90 -8.98 -3.50
N CYS A 92 -4.18 -9.20 -3.26
CA CYS A 92 -5.24 -8.38 -3.81
C CYS A 92 -5.15 -6.96 -3.24
N GLN A 93 -5.15 -5.94 -4.10
CA GLN A 93 -5.15 -4.55 -3.63
C GLN A 93 -6.35 -4.32 -2.69
N SER A 94 -7.54 -4.79 -3.08
CA SER A 94 -8.79 -4.54 -2.36
C SER A 94 -8.74 -5.15 -0.96
N THR A 95 -8.20 -6.35 -0.82
CA THR A 95 -7.99 -6.97 0.50
C THR A 95 -6.97 -6.19 1.34
N LEU A 96 -5.79 -5.92 0.77
CA LEU A 96 -4.69 -5.27 1.51
C LEU A 96 -5.03 -3.87 1.98
N THR A 97 -5.86 -3.15 1.23
CA THR A 97 -6.22 -1.75 1.52
C THR A 97 -7.62 -1.56 2.10
N GLN A 98 -8.37 -2.63 2.36
CA GLN A 98 -9.78 -2.56 2.80
C GLN A 98 -10.71 -1.87 1.79
N ASN A 99 -10.62 -2.29 0.53
CA ASN A 99 -11.45 -1.88 -0.62
C ASN A 99 -11.29 -0.42 -1.03
N ILE A 100 -10.17 0.20 -0.66
CA ILE A 100 -9.87 1.57 -1.07
C ILE A 100 -9.45 1.56 -2.53
N GLN A 101 -10.26 2.23 -3.36
CA GLN A 101 -10.00 2.31 -4.79
C GLN A 101 -8.79 3.20 -5.08
N PRO A 102 -7.77 2.70 -5.80
CA PRO A 102 -6.68 3.51 -6.32
C PRO A 102 -7.19 4.67 -7.17
N SER A 103 -6.47 5.79 -7.16
CA SER A 103 -6.67 6.88 -8.12
C SER A 103 -6.03 6.58 -9.49
N VAL A 104 -5.29 5.48 -9.61
CA VAL A 104 -4.65 4.99 -10.84
C VAL A 104 -5.70 4.45 -11.81
N THR A 105 -5.70 4.98 -13.02
CA THR A 105 -6.53 4.58 -14.15
C THR A 105 -5.76 3.69 -15.12
N ASP A 106 -6.46 3.01 -16.03
CA ASP A 106 -5.83 2.13 -17.01
C ASP A 106 -4.85 2.90 -17.93
N SER A 107 -5.07 4.22 -18.14
CA SER A 107 -4.15 5.09 -18.89
C SER A 107 -2.86 5.47 -18.16
N ASP A 108 -2.81 5.26 -16.85
CA ASP A 108 -1.60 5.51 -16.04
C ASP A 108 -0.66 4.29 -16.04
N LEU A 109 -1.12 3.13 -16.53
CA LEU A 109 -0.35 1.89 -16.54
C LEU A 109 0.61 1.84 -17.73
N ASP A 110 1.74 1.17 -17.54
CA ASP A 110 2.68 0.92 -18.62
C ASP A 110 2.25 -0.22 -19.56
N LYS A 111 3.10 -0.56 -20.53
CA LYS A 111 2.89 -1.65 -21.48
C LYS A 111 2.72 -3.04 -20.82
N ASN A 112 3.19 -3.20 -19.58
CA ASN A 112 3.03 -4.44 -18.80
C ASN A 112 1.81 -4.36 -17.87
N ASN A 113 0.98 -3.32 -18.00
CA ASN A 113 -0.18 -3.01 -17.17
C ASN A 113 0.18 -2.78 -15.70
N GLN A 114 1.36 -2.20 -15.47
CA GLN A 114 1.90 -1.94 -14.14
C GLN A 114 2.02 -0.44 -13.91
N TYR A 115 1.82 -0.02 -12.67
CA TYR A 115 2.17 1.30 -12.16
C TYR A 115 2.92 1.14 -10.85
N CYS A 116 3.90 2.01 -10.60
CA CYS A 116 4.74 1.93 -9.41
C CYS A 116 4.97 3.27 -8.74
N GLU A 117 5.27 3.19 -7.45
CA GLU A 117 5.76 4.28 -6.63
C GLU A 117 7.04 3.83 -5.94
N TYR A 118 8.06 4.68 -5.92
CA TYR A 118 9.39 4.37 -5.39
C TYR A 118 9.89 5.50 -4.50
N ASP A 119 10.42 5.16 -3.34
CA ASP A 119 11.10 6.08 -2.44
C ASP A 119 12.44 5.48 -2.02
N ASN A 120 13.52 6.25 -2.16
CA ASN A 120 14.87 5.83 -1.77
C ASN A 120 15.31 6.37 -0.41
N ASN A 121 14.48 7.20 0.24
CA ASN A 121 14.77 7.85 1.52
C ASN A 121 13.56 7.77 2.47
N PHE A 122 12.82 6.67 2.41
CA PHE A 122 11.63 6.49 3.23
C PHE A 122 11.99 6.42 4.72
N LEU A 123 11.43 7.32 5.53
CA LEU A 123 11.69 7.36 6.97
C LEU A 123 10.96 6.22 7.69
N ALA A 124 11.75 5.40 8.37
CA ALA A 124 11.32 4.31 9.22
C ALA A 124 12.10 4.32 10.55
N TYR A 125 11.79 3.37 11.42
CA TYR A 125 12.43 3.24 12.73
C TYR A 125 12.88 1.79 12.93
N LYS A 126 14.07 1.64 13.51
CA LYS A 126 14.59 0.35 13.98
C LYS A 126 13.82 -0.09 15.22
N SER A 127 13.99 -1.36 15.63
CA SER A 127 13.34 -1.90 16.84
C SER A 127 13.73 -1.19 18.14
N ASN A 128 14.87 -0.49 18.15
CA ASN A 128 15.32 0.33 19.28
C ASN A 128 14.83 1.79 19.23
N GLY A 129 13.96 2.14 18.28
CA GLY A 129 13.43 3.50 18.13
C GLY A 129 14.33 4.46 17.36
N ASN A 130 15.54 4.05 16.94
CA ASN A 130 16.38 4.94 16.13
C ASN A 130 15.83 5.07 14.70
N PRO A 131 15.77 6.29 14.14
CA PRO A 131 15.34 6.49 12.77
C PRO A 131 16.33 5.86 11.77
N VAL A 132 15.80 5.41 10.64
CA VAL A 132 16.56 4.87 9.51
C VAL A 132 15.85 5.23 8.21
N THR A 133 16.61 5.52 7.16
CA THR A 133 16.09 5.70 5.80
C THR A 133 16.20 4.38 5.05
N LEU A 134 15.11 3.99 4.39
CA LEU A 134 15.00 2.73 3.66
C LEU A 134 14.64 2.98 2.19
N GLU A 135 15.01 2.05 1.32
CA GLU A 135 14.38 1.93 0.01
C GLU A 135 13.02 1.23 0.12
N PHE A 136 12.02 1.74 -0.59
CA PHE A 136 10.67 1.20 -0.66
C PHE A 136 10.21 1.28 -2.12
N ILE A 137 9.63 0.21 -2.64
CA ILE A 137 8.82 0.23 -3.88
C ILE A 137 7.46 -0.41 -3.64
N ALA A 138 6.42 0.21 -4.18
CA ALA A 138 5.08 -0.36 -4.27
C ALA A 138 4.67 -0.42 -5.74
N SER A 139 4.01 -1.50 -6.14
CA SER A 139 3.47 -1.66 -7.48
C SER A 139 2.04 -2.17 -7.43
N ILE A 140 1.23 -1.66 -8.35
CA ILE A 140 -0.08 -2.17 -8.70
C ILE A 140 -0.06 -2.65 -10.15
N CYS A 141 -0.77 -3.73 -10.46
CA CYS A 141 -0.95 -4.20 -11.83
C CYS A 141 -2.34 -4.77 -12.05
N LEU A 142 -2.82 -4.71 -13.30
CA LEU A 142 -4.11 -5.29 -13.67
C LEU A 142 -4.05 -6.82 -13.60
N SER A 143 -4.93 -7.41 -12.79
CA SER A 143 -5.04 -8.86 -12.71
C SER A 143 -5.48 -9.44 -14.05
N ASN A 144 -6.34 -8.75 -14.79
CA ASN A 144 -7.08 -9.28 -15.94
C ASN A 144 -6.36 -9.28 -17.29
N ILE A 145 -5.08 -8.94 -17.36
CA ILE A 145 -4.34 -8.89 -18.63
C ILE A 145 -3.20 -9.90 -18.61
N GLN A 146 -3.43 -11.04 -19.27
CA GLN A 146 -2.37 -11.95 -19.70
C GLN A 146 -2.31 -11.94 -21.22
N ASP A 147 -1.09 -11.81 -21.75
CA ASP A 147 -0.81 -12.31 -23.10
C ASP A 147 -1.21 -13.80 -23.08
N PRO A 148 -2.10 -14.27 -23.98
CA PRO A 148 -2.47 -15.68 -24.02
C PRO A 148 -1.27 -16.63 -24.18
N ASN A 149 -0.11 -16.11 -24.58
CA ASN A 149 1.16 -16.84 -24.68
C ASN A 149 2.07 -16.70 -23.44
N ASN A 150 1.79 -15.78 -22.52
CA ASN A 150 2.58 -15.55 -21.31
C ASN A 150 1.71 -15.58 -20.05
N LYS A 151 1.61 -16.76 -19.43
CA LYS A 151 0.84 -17.03 -18.19
C LYS A 151 1.50 -16.48 -16.93
N GLN A 152 2.20 -15.35 -17.01
CA GLN A 152 2.86 -14.78 -15.85
C GLN A 152 1.84 -14.03 -14.98
N HIS A 153 1.97 -14.18 -13.66
CA HIS A 153 1.20 -13.37 -12.71
C HIS A 153 1.65 -11.91 -12.83
N CYS A 154 0.72 -10.95 -12.94
CA CYS A 154 1.14 -9.56 -13.17
C CYS A 154 1.97 -9.03 -12.00
N ASN A 155 1.72 -9.50 -10.77
CA ASN A 155 2.49 -9.10 -9.61
C ASN A 155 3.77 -9.92 -9.43
N ASP A 156 4.35 -10.45 -10.50
CA ASP A 156 5.66 -11.09 -10.52
C ASP A 156 6.76 -10.12 -11.00
N TYR A 157 6.41 -8.96 -11.59
CA TYR A 157 7.40 -8.02 -12.15
C TYR A 157 8.34 -7.36 -11.13
N LEU A 158 7.99 -7.37 -9.84
CA LEU A 158 8.92 -7.05 -8.74
C LEU A 158 9.64 -8.33 -8.27
N SER A 159 10.22 -9.06 -9.21
CA SER A 159 11.02 -10.26 -8.94
C SER A 159 12.46 -10.03 -9.36
N PRO A 160 13.32 -9.54 -8.46
CA PRO A 160 14.72 -9.80 -8.62
C PRO A 160 14.97 -11.24 -8.17
N LYS A 161 15.93 -11.94 -8.78
CA LYS A 161 16.50 -13.14 -8.15
C LYS A 161 17.22 -12.73 -6.85
N SER A 162 16.51 -12.34 -5.78
CA SER A 162 16.92 -11.91 -4.43
C SER A 162 18.15 -10.99 -4.25
N LYS A 163 18.84 -10.64 -5.34
CA LYS A 163 20.20 -10.09 -5.37
C LYS A 163 20.24 -8.64 -5.80
N TYR A 164 19.16 -8.12 -6.37
CA TYR A 164 19.14 -6.77 -6.89
C TYR A 164 18.59 -5.79 -5.84
N PRO A 165 19.23 -4.63 -5.67
CA PRO A 165 18.68 -3.56 -4.87
C PRO A 165 17.27 -3.12 -5.30
N ILE A 166 16.47 -2.56 -4.39
CA ILE A 166 15.14 -2.00 -4.75
C ILE A 166 15.30 -0.90 -5.82
N SER A 167 16.36 -0.11 -5.76
CA SER A 167 16.75 0.83 -6.82
C SER A 167 16.90 0.23 -8.21
N GLN A 168 17.08 -1.08 -8.33
CA GLN A 168 17.07 -1.79 -9.62
C GLN A 168 15.69 -2.37 -9.94
N LEU A 169 14.91 -2.74 -8.92
CA LEU A 169 13.53 -3.18 -9.11
C LEU A 169 12.66 -2.11 -9.79
N LYS A 170 12.89 -0.83 -9.47
CA LYS A 170 12.15 0.26 -10.12
C LYS A 170 12.27 0.25 -11.66
N ASN A 171 13.35 -0.32 -12.20
CA ASN A 171 13.58 -0.39 -13.64
C ASN A 171 12.68 -1.42 -14.35
N SER A 172 11.98 -2.29 -13.62
CA SER A 172 10.96 -3.16 -14.22
C SER A 172 9.65 -2.43 -14.52
N CYS A 173 9.50 -1.19 -14.04
CA CYS A 173 8.26 -0.42 -14.11
C CYS A 173 8.47 0.87 -14.90
N ASN A 174 7.81 1.00 -16.06
CA ASN A 174 7.97 2.19 -16.90
C ASN A 174 7.01 3.32 -16.48
N ALA A 175 5.89 2.97 -15.85
CA ALA A 175 4.94 3.92 -15.28
C ALA A 175 5.25 4.14 -13.80
N LEU A 176 6.29 4.92 -13.54
CA LEU A 176 6.67 5.32 -12.20
C LEU A 176 6.04 6.68 -11.87
N ARG A 177 5.41 6.81 -10.70
CA ARG A 177 4.94 8.11 -10.21
C ARG A 177 6.07 9.12 -10.23
N LEU A 178 5.85 10.24 -10.92
CA LEU A 178 6.77 11.36 -10.88
C LEU A 178 6.76 11.96 -9.47
N SER A 179 7.96 12.16 -8.92
CA SER A 179 8.12 12.97 -7.71
C SER A 179 7.50 14.35 -7.92
N LYS A 180 6.79 14.83 -6.91
CA LYS A 180 6.29 16.21 -6.87
C LYS A 180 7.02 16.95 -5.77
N ASN A 181 7.13 18.27 -5.90
CA ASN A 181 7.77 19.08 -4.88
C ASN A 181 6.74 19.66 -3.89
N ILE A 182 5.88 18.81 -3.30
CA ILE A 182 4.84 19.26 -2.37
C ILE A 182 5.49 19.58 -1.02
N PRO A 183 5.37 20.81 -0.50
CA PRO A 183 5.82 21.15 0.85
C PRO A 183 4.96 20.43 1.90
N CYS A 184 5.58 19.82 2.90
CA CYS A 184 4.89 19.10 3.97
C CYS A 184 5.46 19.50 5.33
N TYR A 185 4.65 19.37 6.40
CA TYR A 185 5.19 19.49 7.76
C TYR A 185 6.06 18.27 8.07
N LYS A 186 7.20 18.51 8.74
CA LYS A 186 8.12 17.46 9.18
C LYS A 186 8.44 17.59 10.66
N CYS A 187 7.89 16.68 11.45
CA CYS A 187 8.03 16.73 12.90
C CYS A 187 7.77 15.36 13.54
N GLU A 188 8.32 15.20 14.73
CA GLU A 188 8.07 14.10 15.67
C GLU A 188 7.71 14.76 17.01
N ASP A 189 6.55 14.44 17.55
CA ASP A 189 6.01 15.11 18.74
C ASP A 189 5.10 14.19 19.56
N GLU A 190 4.99 14.46 20.86
CA GLU A 190 4.08 13.77 21.80
C GLU A 190 2.75 14.52 21.97
N GLU A 191 2.42 15.34 20.97
CA GLU A 191 1.17 16.06 20.87
C GLU A 191 0.26 15.44 19.79
N LYS A 192 -1.03 15.76 19.84
CA LYS A 192 -2.00 15.31 18.82
C LYS A 192 -1.62 15.77 17.40
N ASN A 193 -0.80 16.81 17.30
CA ASN A 193 -0.36 17.39 16.05
C ASN A 193 0.92 18.20 16.22
N CYS A 194 1.63 18.39 15.12
CA CYS A 194 2.80 19.27 15.09
C CYS A 194 2.85 20.03 13.75
N TYR A 195 3.32 21.27 13.79
CA TYR A 195 3.39 22.20 12.63
C TYR A 195 4.79 22.77 12.42
N LYS A 196 5.80 22.10 13.00
CA LYS A 196 7.20 22.50 12.90
C LYS A 196 7.85 21.80 11.72
N GLY A 197 8.88 22.45 11.18
CA GLY A 197 9.70 21.92 10.09
C GLY A 197 8.97 21.90 8.74
N SER A 198 9.76 21.86 7.68
CA SER A 198 9.30 21.54 6.34
C SER A 198 10.29 20.52 5.78
N ASP A 199 9.82 19.39 5.26
CA ASP A 199 10.61 18.69 4.27
C ASP A 199 10.36 19.26 2.88
N GLY A 200 11.43 19.20 2.10
CA GLY A 200 11.37 19.40 0.67
C GLY A 200 10.93 18.11 -0.01
N SER A 201 9.78 18.20 -0.67
CA SER A 201 9.68 17.86 -2.08
C SER A 201 9.51 16.39 -2.46
N GLN A 202 8.52 15.70 -1.88
CA GLN A 202 8.09 14.40 -2.39
C GLN A 202 6.61 14.38 -2.80
N ALA A 203 6.22 13.29 -3.46
CA ALA A 203 4.93 13.19 -4.13
C ALA A 203 3.70 13.22 -3.21
N TYR A 204 3.90 12.97 -1.91
CA TYR A 204 2.87 12.94 -0.87
C TYR A 204 3.40 13.55 0.43
N CYS A 205 2.52 14.22 1.18
CA CYS A 205 2.70 14.41 2.61
C CYS A 205 2.09 13.23 3.36
N TYR A 206 2.73 12.79 4.43
CA TYR A 206 2.17 11.80 5.34
C TYR A 206 2.06 12.31 6.78
N LYS A 207 1.14 11.69 7.53
CA LYS A 207 1.04 11.75 8.99
C LYS A 207 0.85 10.32 9.50
N ARG A 208 1.76 9.86 10.36
CA ARG A 208 1.60 8.66 11.17
C ARG A 208 1.30 9.08 12.59
N TYR A 209 0.47 8.32 13.28
CA TYR A 209 0.20 8.58 14.69
C TYR A 209 -0.07 7.30 15.45
N MET A 210 0.16 7.38 16.76
CA MET A 210 -0.23 6.39 17.74
C MET A 210 -0.89 7.10 18.92
N LYS A 211 -2.13 6.74 19.22
CA LYS A 211 -2.87 7.18 20.39
C LYS A 211 -2.83 6.09 21.44
N VAL A 212 -2.38 6.39 22.64
CA VAL A 212 -2.30 5.47 23.78
C VAL A 212 -3.18 6.01 24.91
N GLY A 213 -4.21 5.26 25.31
CA GLY A 213 -5.19 5.74 26.28
C GLY A 213 -6.10 6.86 25.73
N SER A 214 -6.56 7.77 26.60
CA SER A 214 -7.49 8.85 26.23
C SER A 214 -6.81 10.01 25.48
N ASP A 215 -5.62 10.39 25.92
CA ASP A 215 -5.04 11.71 25.59
C ASP A 215 -3.59 11.70 25.11
N ASN A 216 -2.86 10.59 25.23
CA ASN A 216 -1.47 10.55 24.76
C ASN A 216 -1.42 10.24 23.27
N TYR A 217 -0.76 11.11 22.51
CA TYR A 217 -0.52 10.94 21.08
C TYR A 217 0.97 10.99 20.82
N TYR A 218 1.40 10.18 19.87
CA TYR A 218 2.72 10.26 19.26
C TYR A 218 2.47 10.48 17.78
N VAL A 219 3.03 11.54 17.22
CA VAL A 219 2.80 11.93 15.82
C VAL A 219 4.14 12.06 15.11
N VAL A 220 4.21 11.47 13.93
CA VAL A 220 5.33 11.66 12.99
C VAL A 220 4.77 12.14 11.67
N LYS A 221 5.31 13.24 11.16
CA LYS A 221 4.96 13.81 9.86
C LYS A 221 6.18 13.95 8.98
N GLY A 222 5.94 13.88 7.67
CA GLY A 222 6.94 14.20 6.66
C GLY A 222 6.36 14.06 5.26
N SER A 223 7.24 13.86 4.30
CA SER A 223 6.95 13.61 2.89
C SER A 223 7.37 12.19 2.47
N SER A 224 6.77 11.65 1.42
CA SER A 224 7.13 10.36 0.82
C SER A 224 6.81 10.37 -0.67
N ASN A 225 7.60 9.67 -1.50
CA ASN A 225 7.26 9.41 -2.90
C ASN A 225 6.33 8.21 -3.08
N ILE A 226 6.00 7.53 -1.98
CA ILE A 226 5.12 6.37 -1.93
C ILE A 226 3.89 6.62 -1.06
N ASN A 227 2.75 6.17 -1.58
CA ASN A 227 1.50 5.90 -0.91
C ASN A 227 1.03 4.48 -1.34
N PRO A 228 1.07 3.46 -0.46
CA PRO A 228 0.69 2.09 -0.82
C PRO A 228 -0.81 1.91 -1.15
N TYR A 229 -1.63 2.94 -0.88
CA TYR A 229 -3.03 2.99 -1.29
C TYR A 229 -3.20 3.46 -2.74
N PHE A 230 -2.17 4.05 -3.36
CA PHE A 230 -2.20 4.62 -4.71
C PHE A 230 -3.32 5.67 -4.88
N THR A 231 -3.58 6.45 -3.83
CA THR A 231 -4.60 7.50 -3.80
C THR A 231 -3.98 8.89 -3.65
N ASN A 232 -4.72 9.94 -4.03
CA ASN A 232 -4.25 11.31 -3.78
C ASN A 232 -4.39 11.74 -2.31
N ASN A 233 -5.40 11.22 -1.61
CA ASN A 233 -5.70 11.56 -0.23
C ASN A 233 -6.43 10.40 0.47
N PHE A 234 -5.91 9.91 1.59
CA PHE A 234 -6.51 8.82 2.35
C PHE A 234 -5.97 8.73 3.78
N CYS A 235 -6.81 8.33 4.74
CA CYS A 235 -6.40 7.89 6.07
C CYS A 235 -6.96 6.52 6.40
N TYR A 236 -6.14 5.74 7.07
CA TYR A 236 -6.55 4.53 7.74
C TYR A 236 -6.14 4.58 9.21
N ASP A 237 -6.95 3.95 10.06
CA ASP A 237 -6.62 3.68 11.44
C ASP A 237 -7.11 2.30 11.87
N ASP A 238 -6.39 1.71 12.82
CA ASP A 238 -6.84 0.53 13.53
C ASP A 238 -6.62 0.63 15.03
N THR A 239 -7.47 -0.09 15.75
CA THR A 239 -7.25 -0.45 17.13
C THR A 239 -6.19 -1.55 17.19
N THR A 240 -5.18 -1.34 18.02
CA THR A 240 -4.13 -2.31 18.32
C THR A 240 -3.94 -2.39 19.82
N THR A 241 -3.18 -3.37 20.28
CA THR A 241 -2.68 -3.44 21.65
C THR A 241 -1.16 -3.44 21.61
N TYR A 242 -0.53 -2.68 22.50
CA TYR A 242 0.91 -2.75 22.74
C TYR A 242 1.16 -3.44 24.06
N SER A 243 1.93 -4.51 24.02
CA SER A 243 2.36 -5.20 25.24
C SER A 243 3.60 -4.50 25.79
N LEU A 244 3.46 -3.82 26.94
CA LEU A 244 4.61 -3.28 27.68
C LEU A 244 5.38 -4.40 28.39
N SER A 245 4.70 -5.52 28.67
CA SER A 245 5.24 -6.75 29.23
C SER A 245 4.34 -7.94 28.87
N SER A 246 4.70 -9.15 29.30
CA SER A 246 3.86 -10.33 29.14
C SER A 246 2.50 -10.26 29.86
N PHE A 247 2.32 -9.30 30.78
CA PHE A 247 1.12 -9.16 31.61
C PHE A 247 0.38 -7.82 31.43
N ILE A 248 0.98 -6.84 30.75
CA ILE A 248 0.35 -5.55 30.48
C ILE A 248 0.21 -5.36 28.97
N SER A 249 -1.04 -5.29 28.52
CA SER A 249 -1.39 -4.84 27.16
C SER A 249 -2.16 -3.54 27.25
N VAL A 250 -1.65 -2.51 26.59
CA VAL A 250 -2.26 -1.18 26.55
C VAL A 250 -3.02 -1.03 25.23
N PRO A 251 -4.34 -0.77 25.27
CA PRO A 251 -5.09 -0.43 24.08
C PRO A 251 -4.53 0.84 23.44
N ALA A 252 -4.32 0.77 22.14
CA ALA A 252 -3.86 1.89 21.35
C ALA A 252 -4.65 1.97 20.04
N LYS A 253 -4.62 3.14 19.43
CA LYS A 253 -5.11 3.36 18.07
C LYS A 253 -3.96 3.93 17.26
N ARG A 254 -3.58 3.27 16.18
CA ARG A 254 -2.57 3.82 15.26
C ARG A 254 -3.24 4.15 13.95
N GLY A 255 -2.63 5.06 13.21
CA GLY A 255 -3.13 5.41 11.90
C GLY A 255 -2.06 6.04 11.03
N VAL A 256 -2.33 6.00 9.73
CA VAL A 256 -1.51 6.59 8.70
C VAL A 256 -2.40 7.30 7.70
N CYS A 257 -1.90 8.44 7.25
CA CYS A 257 -2.63 9.41 6.48
C CYS A 257 -1.69 9.93 5.38
N PHE A 258 -2.17 9.99 4.14
CA PHE A 258 -1.47 10.50 2.98
C PHE A 258 -2.29 11.57 2.30
N CYS A 259 -1.66 12.59 1.75
CA CYS A 259 -2.31 13.62 0.95
C CYS A 259 -1.33 14.24 -0.05
N SER A 260 -1.85 14.77 -1.15
CA SER A 260 -1.06 15.40 -2.23
C SER A 260 -1.83 16.49 -2.97
N ASP A 261 -2.94 16.95 -2.39
CA ASP A 261 -3.89 17.90 -2.97
C ASP A 261 -3.49 19.37 -2.77
N LYS A 262 -2.65 19.66 -1.77
CA LYS A 262 -2.16 21.01 -1.47
C LYS A 262 -0.91 20.98 -0.58
N ASP A 263 -0.23 22.12 -0.52
CA ASP A 263 0.89 22.34 0.39
C ASP A 263 0.44 22.16 1.85
N TYR A 264 1.28 21.51 2.65
CA TYR A 264 1.06 21.26 4.07
C TYR A 264 -0.28 20.55 4.36
N CYS A 265 -0.76 19.71 3.45
CA CYS A 265 -2.01 18.97 3.60
C CYS A 265 -2.01 18.02 4.81
N ASN A 266 -0.83 17.64 5.32
CA ASN A 266 -0.68 16.84 6.54
C ASN A 266 -0.86 17.67 7.84
N SER A 267 -1.41 18.88 7.77
CA SER A 267 -1.74 19.73 8.91
C SER A 267 -2.85 19.17 9.80
N GLY A 268 -3.76 18.35 9.28
CA GLY A 268 -4.97 17.92 9.99
C GLY A 268 -4.75 17.04 11.21
N ASN A 269 -5.69 17.10 12.17
CA ASN A 269 -5.73 16.20 13.33
C ASN A 269 -6.10 14.77 12.95
N GLU A 270 -6.98 14.62 11.97
CA GLU A 270 -7.33 13.42 11.21
C GLU A 270 -7.61 14.00 9.82
N ILE A 271 -7.11 13.44 8.71
CA ILE A 271 -7.37 14.04 7.39
C ILE A 271 -8.87 14.23 7.26
N TYR A 272 -9.25 15.49 7.12
CA TYR A 272 -10.61 15.99 7.11
C TYR A 272 -11.53 15.06 6.28
N ASN A 273 -12.46 14.38 6.95
CA ASN A 273 -13.79 13.98 6.43
C ASN A 273 -13.96 12.78 5.46
N VAL A 274 -13.08 11.79 5.35
CA VAL A 274 -13.41 10.64 4.45
C VAL A 274 -14.57 9.77 4.97
N LYS A 275 -14.79 9.66 6.29
CA LYS A 275 -15.98 8.94 6.83
C LYS A 275 -17.31 9.71 6.73
N LYS A 276 -17.32 11.00 6.33
CA LYS A 276 -18.56 11.78 6.24
C LYS A 276 -19.27 11.69 4.88
N HIS A 277 -18.60 11.17 3.84
CA HIS A 277 -19.21 10.99 2.51
C HIS A 277 -19.87 9.63 2.28
N LEU A 278 -19.78 8.68 3.22
CA LEU A 278 -20.54 7.42 3.18
C LEU A 278 -21.92 7.50 3.87
N LEU A 279 -22.26 8.63 4.51
CA LEU A 279 -23.52 8.80 5.24
C LEU A 279 -24.66 9.63 4.59
N PRO A 280 -24.51 10.38 3.47
CA PRO A 280 -25.65 11.06 2.86
C PRO A 280 -26.36 10.25 1.75
N VAL A 281 -25.80 9.15 1.24
CA VAL A 281 -26.45 8.36 0.17
C VAL A 281 -27.59 7.49 0.71
N THR A 282 -27.48 6.96 1.92
CA THR A 282 -28.56 6.19 2.57
C THR A 282 -29.73 7.07 3.04
N ILE A 283 -29.48 8.34 3.38
CA ILE A 283 -30.54 9.28 3.78
C ILE A 283 -31.30 9.83 2.56
N PHE A 284 -30.63 10.01 1.41
CA PHE A 284 -31.30 10.41 0.17
C PHE A 284 -32.19 9.30 -0.42
N VAL A 285 -31.78 8.02 -0.30
CA VAL A 285 -32.61 6.90 -0.77
C VAL A 285 -33.82 6.68 0.15
N ILE A 286 -33.70 6.90 1.46
CA ILE A 286 -34.84 6.73 2.38
C ILE A 286 -35.84 7.90 2.24
N LEU A 287 -35.41 9.13 1.97
CA LEU A 287 -36.33 10.26 1.77
C LEU A 287 -37.06 10.25 0.41
N LEU A 288 -36.53 9.58 -0.61
CA LEU A 288 -37.21 9.41 -1.90
C LEU A 288 -38.30 8.32 -1.91
N PHE A 289 -38.41 7.52 -0.85
CA PHE A 289 -39.49 6.53 -0.68
C PHE A 289 -40.62 7.00 0.25
N PHE A 290 -40.52 8.21 0.81
CA PHE A 290 -41.50 8.78 1.75
C PHE A 290 -42.14 10.10 1.26
N PHE A 291 -42.00 10.45 -0.02
CA PHE A 291 -42.72 11.55 -0.69
C PHE A 291 -43.42 11.06 -1.96
#